data_AF-A0A4Q3B5T9-F1
#
_entry.id   AF-A0A4Q3B5T9-F1
#
_cell.length_a   1.000
_cell.length_b   1.000
_cell.length_c   1.000
_cell.angle_alpha   90.00
_cell.angle_beta   90.00
_cell.angle_gamma   90.00
#
_symmetry.space_group_name_H-M   'P 1'
#
loop_
_entity.id
_entity.type
_entity.pdbx_description
1 polymer ?
#
loop_
_entity_poly.entity_id
_entity_poly.type
_entity_poly.pdbx_seq_one_letter_code
_entity_poly.pdbx_strand_id
1 'polypeptide(L)'
;MKKLLRLFIFLFSIPNGIHAQKIDSVNLLLPTAKKIKMKTFTFPAVFLTYGLISIENDELKSLNLSTKNELKEHFPFFKSNLDNYTQFLPAITVFSLNAMGIKGEHDLKDAALIYAGTIAVNTAVVFPMKQLVHELRPDNSGYTSFPSG
;
A
#
# COMPACT_ATOMS: atom_id res chain seq x y z
N MET A 1 3.58 -17.70 13.48
CA MET A 1 3.59 -16.98 12.18
C MET A 1 3.14 -17.87 11.03
N LYS A 2 3.65 -19.10 10.87
CA LYS A 2 3.12 -20.10 9.90
C LYS A 2 1.59 -20.30 9.92
N LYS A 3 0.96 -20.17 11.10
CA LYS A 3 -0.52 -20.23 11.25
C LYS A 3 -1.23 -18.97 10.70
N LEU A 4 -0.61 -17.79 10.80
CA LEU A 4 -1.11 -16.52 10.28
C LEU A 4 -0.93 -16.43 8.76
N LEU A 5 0.19 -16.88 8.20
CA LEU A 5 0.36 -16.99 6.75
C LEU A 5 -0.66 -17.98 6.16
N ARG A 6 -0.87 -19.14 6.80
CA ARG A 6 -1.92 -20.10 6.39
C ARG A 6 -3.33 -19.51 6.51
N LEU A 7 -3.61 -18.70 7.53
CA LEU A 7 -4.88 -18.00 7.68
C LEU A 7 -5.10 -16.97 6.56
N PHE A 8 -4.05 -16.22 6.19
CA PHE A 8 -4.10 -15.23 5.12
C PHE A 8 -4.30 -15.89 3.74
N ILE A 9 -3.58 -16.99 3.48
CA ILE A 9 -3.78 -17.82 2.28
C ILE A 9 -5.19 -18.42 2.27
N PHE A 10 -5.71 -18.86 3.41
CA PHE A 10 -7.07 -19.40 3.54
C PHE A 10 -8.16 -18.33 3.30
N LEU A 11 -7.97 -17.09 3.80
CA LEU A 11 -8.87 -15.96 3.54
C LEU A 11 -8.90 -15.57 2.06
N PHE A 12 -7.77 -15.68 1.35
CA PHE A 12 -7.67 -15.38 -0.08
C PHE A 12 -8.05 -16.57 -0.99
N SER A 13 -8.12 -17.78 -0.44
CA SER A 13 -8.52 -19.01 -1.16
C SER A 13 -10.01 -19.30 -1.08
N ILE A 14 -10.82 -18.46 -0.43
CA ILE A 14 -12.28 -18.58 -0.47
C ILE A 14 -12.70 -18.36 -1.93
N PRO A 15 -13.21 -19.39 -2.64
CA PRO A 15 -13.62 -19.23 -4.01
C PRO A 15 -14.78 -18.25 -4.08
N ASN A 16 -14.73 -17.39 -5.09
CA ASN A 16 -15.69 -16.36 -5.48
C ASN A 16 -17.15 -16.83 -5.36
N GLY A 17 -17.73 -16.68 -4.18
CA GLY A 17 -19.17 -16.82 -3.92
C GLY A 17 -19.86 -15.46 -3.83
N ILE A 18 -19.29 -14.40 -4.41
CA ILE A 18 -19.97 -13.11 -4.50
C ILE A 18 -20.99 -13.25 -5.64
N HIS A 19 -22.22 -13.64 -5.29
CA HIS A 19 -23.36 -13.38 -6.17
C HIS A 19 -23.35 -11.89 -6.50
N ALA A 20 -23.12 -11.60 -7.78
CA ALA A 20 -23.18 -10.26 -8.31
C ALA A 20 -24.49 -9.59 -7.86
N GLN A 21 -24.40 -8.35 -7.37
CA GLN A 21 -25.58 -7.54 -7.15
C GLN A 21 -26.41 -7.52 -8.45
N LYS A 22 -27.68 -7.89 -8.32
CA LYS A 22 -28.67 -7.69 -9.37
C LYS A 22 -28.74 -6.18 -9.60
N ILE A 23 -28.41 -5.74 -10.81
CA ILE A 23 -28.53 -4.34 -11.21
C ILE A 23 -30.01 -3.99 -11.15
N ASP A 24 -30.40 -3.21 -10.15
CA ASP A 24 -31.78 -2.78 -9.99
C ASP A 24 -32.13 -1.73 -11.05
N SER A 25 -33.38 -1.75 -11.49
CA SER A 25 -33.87 -1.01 -12.66
C SER A 25 -34.11 0.46 -12.32
N VAL A 26 -33.03 1.22 -12.10
CA VAL A 26 -33.09 2.68 -12.12
C VAL A 26 -31.88 3.21 -12.88
N ASN A 27 -32.04 3.35 -14.19
CA ASN A 27 -31.16 4.13 -15.06
C ASN A 27 -31.22 5.61 -14.66
N LEU A 28 -30.56 5.99 -13.57
CA LEU A 28 -30.44 7.39 -13.18
C LEU A 28 -28.97 7.82 -13.21
N LEU A 29 -28.55 8.29 -14.38
CA LEU A 29 -27.48 9.29 -14.54
C LEU A 29 -26.13 8.98 -13.88
N LEU A 30 -25.72 7.71 -13.79
CA LEU A 30 -24.36 7.38 -13.39
C LEU A 30 -23.44 7.40 -14.62
N PRO A 31 -22.29 8.10 -14.58
CA PRO A 31 -21.34 8.11 -15.67
C PRO A 31 -20.99 6.65 -16.00
N THR A 32 -21.00 6.32 -17.29
CA THR A 32 -20.78 4.97 -17.81
C THR A 32 -19.64 4.32 -17.04
N ALA A 33 -19.94 3.27 -16.28
CA ALA A 33 -18.95 2.63 -15.40
C ALA A 33 -17.70 2.29 -16.23
N LYS A 34 -16.60 3.00 -15.95
CA LYS A 34 -15.33 2.82 -16.66
C LYS A 34 -14.94 1.36 -16.52
N LYS A 35 -14.93 0.62 -17.64
CA LYS A 35 -14.56 -0.81 -17.64
C LYS A 35 -13.15 -0.94 -17.08
N ILE A 36 -13.04 -1.48 -15.88
CA ILE A 36 -11.74 -1.71 -15.24
C ILE A 36 -11.07 -2.86 -15.98
N LYS A 37 -9.90 -2.59 -16.58
CA LYS A 37 -9.13 -3.63 -17.26
C LYS A 37 -8.47 -4.51 -16.19
N MET A 38 -8.73 -5.81 -16.23
CA MET A 38 -8.11 -6.77 -15.29
C MET A 38 -6.57 -6.72 -15.33
N LYS A 39 -6.00 -6.38 -16.49
CA LYS A 39 -4.56 -6.18 -16.70
C LYS A 39 -3.95 -5.06 -15.86
N THR A 40 -4.74 -4.14 -15.30
CA THR A 40 -4.22 -3.08 -14.42
C THR A 40 -3.84 -3.64 -13.04
N PHE A 41 -4.43 -4.77 -12.62
CA PHE A 41 -4.18 -5.35 -11.31
C PHE A 41 -3.02 -6.35 -11.28
N THR A 42 -2.48 -6.77 -12.43
CA THR A 42 -1.38 -7.75 -12.46
C THR A 42 -0.15 -7.26 -11.72
N PHE A 43 0.26 -6.00 -11.92
CA PHE A 43 1.41 -5.44 -11.21
C PHE A 43 1.18 -5.35 -9.70
N PRO A 44 0.09 -4.71 -9.21
CA PRO A 44 -0.22 -4.72 -7.77
C PRO A 44 -0.27 -6.13 -7.18
N ALA A 45 -0.92 -7.07 -7.86
CA ALA A 45 -1.04 -8.45 -7.38
C ALA A 45 0.32 -9.13 -7.25
N VAL A 46 1.19 -9.00 -8.26
CA VAL A 46 2.54 -9.59 -8.23
C VAL A 46 3.40 -8.99 -7.12
N PHE A 47 3.37 -7.67 -6.92
CA PHE A 47 4.17 -7.05 -5.85
C PHE A 47 3.63 -7.40 -4.46
N LEU A 48 2.30 -7.49 -4.30
CA LEU A 48 1.69 -7.93 -3.05
C LEU A 48 2.04 -9.38 -2.74
N THR A 49 1.94 -10.29 -3.72
CA THR A 49 2.30 -11.70 -3.51
C THR A 49 3.79 -11.85 -3.19
N TYR A 50 4.67 -11.14 -3.90
CA TYR A 50 6.09 -11.10 -3.59
C TYR A 50 6.36 -10.62 -2.16
N GLY A 51 5.77 -9.48 -1.76
CA GLY A 51 5.96 -8.92 -0.42
C GLY A 51 5.44 -9.82 0.71
N LEU A 52 4.40 -10.61 0.45
CA LEU A 52 3.92 -11.61 1.42
C LEU A 52 4.87 -12.82 1.51
N ILE A 53 5.38 -13.30 0.37
CA ILE A 53 6.31 -14.43 0.32
C ILE A 53 7.66 -14.06 0.97
N SER A 54 8.12 -12.82 0.82
CA SER A 54 9.40 -12.37 1.37
C SER A 54 9.45 -12.38 2.90
N ILE A 55 8.31 -12.36 3.58
CA ILE A 55 8.24 -12.39 5.05
C ILE A 55 8.65 -13.75 5.63
N GLU A 56 8.38 -14.85 4.93
CA GLU A 56 8.67 -16.21 5.43
C GLU A 56 9.82 -16.92 4.68
N ASN A 57 10.32 -16.35 3.59
CA ASN A 57 11.38 -16.96 2.79
C ASN A 57 12.77 -16.55 3.30
N ASP A 58 13.58 -17.54 3.68
CA ASP A 58 14.92 -17.32 4.26
C ASP A 58 15.95 -16.80 3.24
N GLU A 59 15.83 -17.18 1.96
CA GLU A 59 16.70 -16.68 0.88
C GLU A 59 16.43 -15.21 0.58
N LEU A 60 15.16 -14.80 0.56
CA LEU A 60 14.79 -13.40 0.37
C LEU A 60 15.21 -12.53 1.56
N LYS A 61 15.15 -13.08 2.78
CA LYS A 61 15.69 -12.41 3.97
C LYS A 61 17.20 -12.27 3.93
N SER A 62 17.92 -13.32 3.52
CA SER A 62 19.39 -13.26 3.44
C SER A 62 19.83 -12.23 2.40
N LEU A 63 19.13 -12.14 1.27
CA LEU A 63 19.35 -11.12 0.25
C LEU A 63 19.06 -9.70 0.77
N ASN A 64 17.98 -9.52 1.54
CA ASN A 64 17.66 -8.24 2.18
C ASN A 64 18.76 -7.83 3.18
N LEU A 65 19.25 -8.77 3.99
CA LEU A 65 20.31 -8.54 4.96
C LEU A 65 21.66 -8.25 4.29
N SER A 66 22.03 -8.98 3.23
CA SER A 66 23.27 -8.72 2.50
C SER A 66 23.25 -7.35 1.85
N THR A 67 22.15 -6.99 1.19
CA THR A 67 21.95 -5.66 0.58
C THR A 67 22.03 -4.55 1.63
N LYS A 68 21.39 -4.75 2.79
CA LYS A 68 21.48 -3.81 3.92
C LYS A 68 22.91 -3.63 4.41
N ASN A 69 23.67 -4.72 4.53
CA ASN A 69 25.05 -4.67 5.02
C ASN A 69 25.96 -3.94 4.02
N GLU A 70 25.81 -4.23 2.73
CA GLU A 70 26.54 -3.56 1.64
C GLU A 70 26.28 -2.06 1.62
N LEU A 71 25.01 -1.65 1.72
CA LEU A 71 24.63 -0.24 1.79
C LEU A 71 25.20 0.45 3.02
N LYS A 72 25.23 -0.23 4.17
CA LYS A 72 25.78 0.32 5.41
C LYS A 72 27.31 0.45 5.35
N GLU A 73 28.00 -0.45 4.65
CA GLU A 73 29.43 -0.40 4.44
C GLU A 73 29.84 0.77 3.54
N HIS A 74 29.13 0.97 2.42
CA HIS A 74 29.42 2.05 1.48
C HIS A 74 28.89 3.42 1.92
N PHE A 75 27.79 3.47 2.68
CA PHE A 75 27.13 4.70 3.10
C PHE A 75 26.88 4.76 4.62
N PRO A 76 27.93 4.70 5.46
CA PRO A 76 27.78 4.54 6.91
C PRO A 76 27.08 5.71 7.62
N PHE A 77 27.10 6.90 7.02
CA PHE A 77 26.48 8.12 7.56
C PHE A 77 25.18 8.51 6.85
N PHE A 78 24.70 7.71 5.89
CA PHE A 78 23.49 8.03 5.16
C PHE A 78 22.26 7.88 6.07
N LYS A 79 21.69 9.02 6.46
CA LYS A 79 20.45 9.13 7.20
C LYS A 79 19.62 10.23 6.55
N SER A 80 18.49 9.86 5.97
CA SER A 80 17.53 10.80 5.42
C SER A 80 16.20 10.62 6.13
N ASN A 81 15.55 11.74 6.43
CA ASN A 81 14.16 11.77 6.89
C ASN A 81 13.24 12.34 5.80
N LEU A 82 13.74 12.54 4.59
CA LEU A 82 13.00 13.16 3.49
C LEU A 82 11.75 12.35 3.16
N ASP A 83 11.89 11.03 3.14
CA ASP A 83 10.84 10.05 2.90
C ASP A 83 9.63 10.25 3.84
N ASN A 84 9.86 10.54 5.12
CA ASN A 84 8.82 10.82 6.11
C ASN A 84 7.90 11.99 5.74
N TYR A 85 8.40 12.97 4.97
CA TYR A 85 7.63 14.13 4.53
C TYR A 85 7.04 13.94 3.13
N THR A 86 7.77 13.25 2.23
CA THR A 86 7.33 13.10 0.84
C THR A 86 6.05 12.29 0.66
N GLN A 87 5.65 11.48 1.66
CA GLN A 87 4.37 10.76 1.64
C GLN A 87 3.15 11.70 1.54
N PHE A 88 3.25 12.94 2.03
CA PHE A 88 2.17 13.95 1.98
C PHE A 88 2.27 14.84 0.75
N LEU A 89 3.37 14.76 0.00
CA LEU A 89 3.65 15.60 -1.15
C LEU A 89 2.52 15.58 -2.20
N PRO A 90 1.89 14.44 -2.54
CA PRO A 90 0.79 14.41 -3.50
C PRO A 90 -0.40 15.27 -3.04
N ALA A 91 -0.80 15.17 -1.77
CA ALA A 91 -1.91 15.95 -1.23
C ALA A 91 -1.57 17.45 -1.23
N ILE A 92 -0.39 17.82 -0.72
CA ILE A 92 0.09 19.20 -0.71
C ILE A 92 0.09 19.77 -2.13
N THR A 93 0.56 19.00 -3.11
CA THR A 93 0.59 19.41 -4.52
C THR A 93 -0.81 19.69 -5.06
N VAL A 94 -1.77 18.79 -4.83
CA VAL A 94 -3.15 18.98 -5.32
C VAL A 94 -3.80 20.22 -4.70
N PHE A 95 -3.70 20.41 -3.38
CA PHE A 95 -4.33 21.54 -2.71
C PHE A 95 -3.64 22.88 -3.02
N SER A 96 -2.30 22.90 -3.11
CA SER A 96 -1.55 24.12 -3.46
C SER A 96 -1.80 24.56 -4.90
N LEU A 97 -1.74 23.64 -5.87
CA LEU A 97 -2.05 23.97 -7.27
C LEU A 97 -3.49 24.48 -7.43
N ASN A 98 -4.45 23.88 -6.72
CA ASN A 98 -5.82 24.36 -6.72
C ASN A 98 -5.94 25.78 -6.14
N ALA A 99 -5.24 26.07 -5.04
CA ALA A 99 -5.19 27.42 -4.46
C ALA A 99 -4.56 28.46 -5.41
N MET A 100 -3.66 28.03 -6.30
CA MET A 100 -3.08 28.85 -7.38
C MET A 100 -4.00 28.97 -8.60
N GLY A 101 -5.22 28.41 -8.55
CA GLY A 101 -6.21 28.47 -9.63
C GLY A 101 -6.08 27.35 -10.66
N ILE A 102 -5.16 26.39 -10.48
CA ILE A 102 -4.99 25.24 -11.37
C ILE A 102 -5.97 24.15 -10.94
N LYS A 103 -7.02 23.95 -11.74
CA LYS A 103 -8.04 22.94 -11.47
C LYS A 103 -7.51 21.53 -11.75
N GLY A 104 -7.70 20.63 -10.79
CA GLY A 104 -7.48 19.20 -10.97
C GLY A 104 -8.67 18.53 -11.66
N GLU A 105 -8.50 17.26 -12.01
CA GLU A 105 -9.57 16.43 -12.60
C GLU A 105 -10.76 16.27 -11.64
N HIS A 106 -10.48 16.17 -10.34
CA HIS A 106 -11.48 16.08 -9.29
C HIS A 106 -11.63 17.44 -8.60
N ASP A 107 -12.87 17.82 -8.28
CA ASP A 107 -13.14 18.96 -7.42
C ASP A 107 -12.53 18.75 -6.03
N LEU A 108 -12.26 19.84 -5.30
CA LEU A 108 -11.58 19.78 -4.00
C LEU A 108 -12.26 18.84 -2.99
N LYS A 109 -13.60 18.76 -3.03
CA LYS A 109 -14.37 17.87 -2.15
C LYS A 109 -14.11 16.40 -2.48
N ASP A 110 -14.14 16.05 -3.75
CA ASP A 110 -13.91 14.69 -4.23
C ASP A 110 -12.45 14.29 -3.99
N ALA A 111 -11.50 15.17 -4.29
CA ALA A 111 -10.09 14.96 -4.01
C ALA A 111 -9.84 14.72 -2.50
N ALA A 112 -10.48 15.51 -1.63
CA ALA A 112 -10.38 15.33 -0.19
C ALA A 112 -10.99 13.99 0.28
N LEU A 113 -12.13 13.59 -0.28
CA LEU A 113 -12.78 12.32 0.08
C LEU A 113 -11.96 11.11 -0.38
N ILE A 114 -11.42 11.16 -1.61
CA ILE A 114 -10.52 10.12 -2.14
C ILE A 114 -9.26 10.01 -1.28
N TYR A 115 -8.68 11.15 -0.90
CA TYR A 115 -7.49 11.17 -0.05
C TYR A 115 -7.77 10.61 1.34
N ALA A 116 -8.88 11.01 1.97
CA ALA A 116 -9.31 10.49 3.26
C ALA A 116 -9.56 8.96 3.21
N GLY A 117 -10.23 8.48 2.17
CA GLY A 117 -10.42 7.04 1.94
C GLY A 117 -9.10 6.29 1.76
N THR A 118 -8.15 6.89 1.04
CA THR A 118 -6.80 6.33 0.85
C THR A 118 -6.05 6.20 2.18
N ILE A 119 -6.05 7.25 3.01
CA ILE A 119 -5.42 7.20 4.35
C ILE A 119 -6.10 6.13 5.20
N ALA A 120 -7.43 6.09 5.22
CA ALA A 120 -8.18 5.12 6.03
C ALA A 120 -7.81 3.67 5.67
N VAL A 121 -7.81 3.34 4.37
CA VAL A 121 -7.43 2.00 3.89
C VAL A 121 -5.96 1.71 4.19
N ASN A 122 -5.05 2.67 3.93
CA ASN A 122 -3.63 2.49 4.21
C ASN A 122 -3.38 2.21 5.70
N THR A 123 -3.94 3.02 6.58
CA THR A 123 -3.80 2.85 8.04
C THR A 123 -4.39 1.52 8.51
N ALA A 124 -5.57 1.15 8.01
CA ALA A 124 -6.23 -0.11 8.38
C ALA A 124 -5.42 -1.35 7.98
N VAL A 125 -4.61 -1.27 6.93
CA VAL A 125 -3.77 -2.39 6.45
C VAL A 125 -2.37 -2.36 7.08
N VAL A 126 -1.69 -1.21 7.04
CA VAL A 126 -0.27 -1.07 7.43
C VAL A 126 -0.09 -1.21 8.93
N PHE A 127 -0.97 -0.61 9.74
CA PHE A 127 -0.80 -0.60 11.18
C PHE A 127 -0.87 -2.01 11.80
N PRO A 128 -1.90 -2.84 11.51
CA PRO A 128 -1.91 -4.22 11.97
C PRO A 128 -0.75 -5.04 11.43
N MET A 129 -0.39 -4.86 10.15
CA MET A 129 0.68 -5.64 9.52
C MET A 129 2.04 -5.40 10.19
N LYS A 130 2.36 -4.15 10.57
CA LYS A 130 3.57 -3.83 11.34
C LYS A 130 3.64 -4.60 12.66
N GLN A 131 2.51 -4.72 13.37
CA GLN A 131 2.45 -5.45 14.63
C GLN A 131 2.53 -6.97 14.44
N LEU A 132 1.94 -7.49 13.36
CA LEU A 132 1.92 -8.93 13.05
C LEU A 132 3.27 -9.45 12.56
N VAL A 133 3.96 -8.68 11.71
CA VAL A 133 5.24 -9.07 11.12
C VAL A 133 6.40 -8.80 12.08
N HIS A 134 6.33 -7.70 12.84
CA HIS A 134 7.26 -7.40 13.93
C HIS A 134 8.74 -7.45 13.52
N GLU A 135 9.08 -6.82 12.40
CA GLU A 135 10.46 -6.78 11.88
C GLU A 135 11.24 -5.58 12.42
N LEU A 136 12.44 -5.84 12.98
CA LEU A 136 13.33 -4.82 13.56
C LEU A 136 13.94 -3.90 12.49
N ARG A 137 13.89 -2.59 12.73
CA ARG A 137 14.42 -1.59 11.80
C ARG A 137 15.93 -1.65 11.65
N PRO A 138 16.47 -1.23 10.49
CA PRO A 138 17.91 -1.18 10.26
C PRO A 138 18.71 -0.40 11.30
N ASP A 139 18.09 0.62 11.89
CA ASP A 139 18.63 1.52 12.92
C ASP A 139 18.28 1.11 14.36
N ASN A 140 17.62 -0.04 14.54
CA ASN A 140 17.12 -0.55 15.82
C ASN A 140 16.07 0.35 16.51
N SER A 141 15.42 1.28 15.81
CA SER A 141 14.45 2.19 16.44
C SER A 141 13.14 1.50 16.89
N GLY A 142 12.87 0.29 16.40
CA GLY A 142 11.67 -0.48 16.75
C GLY A 142 11.31 -1.57 15.73
N TYR A 143 10.27 -2.34 16.04
CA TYR A 143 9.80 -3.48 15.25
C TYR A 143 8.70 -3.12 14.26
N THR A 144 8.93 -2.08 13.46
CA THR A 144 7.93 -1.48 12.58
C THR A 144 8.45 -1.24 11.16
N SER A 145 9.35 -2.12 10.72
CA SER A 145 10.01 -2.05 9.39
C SER A 145 9.06 -2.43 8.27
N PHE A 146 8.37 -3.56 8.40
CA PHE A 146 7.49 -4.09 7.38
C PHE A 146 6.01 -3.96 7.77
N PRO A 147 5.13 -3.57 6.83
CA PRO A 147 5.46 -2.98 5.54
C PRO A 147 5.98 -1.54 5.74
N SER A 148 6.68 -1.00 4.74
CA SER A 148 7.02 0.42 4.73
C SER A 148 5.73 1.25 4.74
N GLY A 149 5.77 2.39 5.44
CA GLY A 149 4.64 3.33 5.51
C GLY A 149 4.48 4.12 4.23
#